data_AF-A0AA41V9V3-F1
#
_entry.id   AF-A0AA41V9V3-F1
#
_cell.length_a   1.000
_cell.length_b   1.000
_cell.length_c   1.000
_cell.angle_alpha   90.00
_cell.angle_beta   90.00
_cell.angle_gamma   90.00
#
_symmetry.space_group_name_H-M   'P 1'
#
loop_
_entity.id
_entity.type
_entity.pdbx_description
1 polymer ?
#
loop_
_entity_poly.entity_id
_entity_poly.type
_entity_poly.pdbx_seq_one_letter_code
_entity_poly.pdbx_strand_id
1 'polypeptide(L)'
;MQLPSHCPNTNFIFFILSLLISINLCAETESTSTSCNEGYFLSKMGRNITHCKKLGTLGAEFGWNYHYNDHHLPNNRSSAVVDIFFSAPPAGATGWVAWGVNPRSRHMAGTRALIGFKHLDGSMYLKTYNITRDIKRGCKLLPSAIEVIVNEMDIEYLAESGYLTISATLTLPQEYNILKLNHVWQVGSLVTDFMPQMHGDTLENFDSAETIDLSSGKSTSVRHRLHYIRTAHGVLSIVGWGTLLPIGAITARYFREFPVKFWGWYPLHVSCQISGYLIGTTGWVIGIWLGSSSRYYNFTTHRVFGIIIFTFSTLQALATFVRPKSGDEYRRYWNIYHHLLGYTLIALITINIFKGTNILRPDKIWKWTYLGLVSALVLVAIGLEVFTWIKFVKCRRLNRRP
;
A
#
# COMPACT_ATOMS: atom_id res chain seq x y z
N MET A 1 3.87 -20.44 -57.61
CA MET A 1 2.53 -19.84 -57.77
C MET A 1 2.38 -18.77 -56.68
N GLN A 2 2.65 -17.51 -57.03
CA GLN A 2 2.50 -16.34 -56.16
C GLN A 2 1.04 -15.86 -56.19
N LEU A 3 0.46 -15.58 -55.03
CA LEU A 3 -0.81 -14.87 -54.79
C LEU A 3 -0.91 -14.57 -53.27
N PRO A 4 -1.58 -13.50 -52.83
CA PRO A 4 -1.03 -12.14 -52.79
C PRO A 4 -0.72 -11.66 -51.36
N SER A 5 0.29 -10.82 -51.27
CA SER A 5 0.63 -9.96 -50.13
C SER A 5 -0.28 -8.72 -50.13
N HIS A 6 -1.25 -8.67 -49.23
CA HIS A 6 -1.68 -7.48 -48.46
C HIS A 6 -3.04 -7.71 -47.80
N CYS A 7 -3.07 -7.63 -46.48
CA CYS A 7 -4.16 -7.01 -45.70
C CYS A 7 -3.69 -6.74 -44.25
N PRO A 8 -4.23 -5.71 -43.59
CA PRO A 8 -3.51 -4.87 -42.65
C PRO A 8 -3.62 -5.35 -41.19
N ASN A 9 -2.47 -5.63 -40.56
CA ASN A 9 -2.40 -5.97 -39.12
C ASN A 9 -1.85 -4.82 -38.26
N THR A 10 -1.60 -3.65 -38.84
CA THR A 10 -1.04 -2.48 -38.14
C THR A 10 -2.02 -1.86 -37.14
N ASN A 11 -3.33 -1.85 -37.44
CA ASN A 11 -4.32 -1.18 -36.59
C ASN A 11 -4.58 -1.90 -35.26
N PHE A 12 -4.44 -3.23 -35.20
CA PHE A 12 -4.64 -3.99 -33.96
C PHE A 12 -3.46 -3.81 -32.98
N ILE A 13 -2.24 -3.72 -33.52
CA ILE A 13 -1.02 -3.48 -32.72
C ILE A 13 -1.01 -2.04 -32.19
N PHE A 14 -1.40 -1.06 -33.02
CA PHE A 14 -1.55 0.33 -32.58
C PHE A 14 -2.62 0.52 -31.50
N PHE A 15 -3.71 -0.26 -31.54
CA PHE A 15 -4.77 -0.20 -30.53
C PHE A 15 -4.32 -0.75 -29.16
N ILE A 16 -3.47 -1.78 -29.12
CA ILE A 16 -2.88 -2.28 -27.87
C ILE A 16 -1.81 -1.33 -27.33
N LEU A 17 -1.00 -0.73 -28.20
CA LEU A 17 -0.01 0.28 -27.81
C LEU A 17 -0.65 1.59 -27.33
N SER A 18 -1.77 2.03 -27.91
CA SER A 18 -2.46 3.25 -27.49
C SER A 18 -3.15 3.11 -26.13
N LEU A 19 -3.62 1.91 -25.78
CA LEU A 19 -4.22 1.60 -24.46
C LEU A 19 -3.19 1.60 -23.32
N LEU A 20 -1.91 1.34 -23.63
CA LEU A 20 -0.81 1.31 -22.65
C LEU A 20 -0.23 2.70 -22.36
N ILE A 21 -0.41 3.67 -23.27
CA ILE A 21 0.11 5.04 -23.14
C ILE A 21 -0.84 5.94 -22.31
N SER A 22 -2.09 5.53 -22.10
CA SER A 22 -3.11 6.34 -21.39
C SER A 22 -2.96 6.35 -19.85
N ILE A 23 -1.95 5.68 -19.29
CA ILE A 23 -1.73 5.59 -17.84
C ILE A 23 -0.54 6.48 -17.45
N ASN A 24 -0.70 7.80 -17.58
CA ASN A 24 0.18 8.74 -16.90
C ASN A 24 -0.66 9.90 -16.35
N LEU A 25 -0.53 10.09 -15.04
CA LEU A 25 -0.43 11.35 -14.28
C LEU A 25 -1.13 11.15 -12.92
N CYS A 26 -0.34 11.00 -11.86
CA CYS A 26 -0.76 11.46 -10.54
C CYS A 26 0.16 12.62 -10.17
N ALA A 27 -0.43 13.81 -10.09
CA ALA A 27 0.20 15.01 -9.56
C ALA A 27 0.46 14.84 -8.05
N GLU A 28 1.58 15.37 -7.58
CA GLU A 28 1.91 15.45 -6.16
C GLU A 28 1.05 16.53 -5.49
N THR A 29 0.30 16.17 -4.46
CA THR A 29 -0.39 17.14 -3.59
C THR A 29 0.43 17.35 -2.33
N GLU A 30 1.11 18.49 -2.23
CA GLU A 30 1.68 18.98 -0.97
C GLU A 30 0.54 19.49 -0.07
N SER A 31 0.48 19.01 1.17
CA SER A 31 -0.48 19.50 2.17
C SER A 31 0.18 20.55 3.06
N THR A 32 -0.25 21.81 2.94
CA THR A 32 0.12 22.91 3.83
C THR A 32 -0.88 23.06 4.98
N SER A 33 -0.43 23.48 6.16
CA SER A 33 -1.34 23.81 7.27
C SER A 33 -2.17 25.03 6.91
N THR A 34 -3.50 24.91 6.98
CA THR A 34 -4.43 26.03 6.85
C THR A 34 -4.88 26.44 8.25
N SER A 35 -5.13 27.73 8.48
CA SER A 35 -5.86 28.24 9.65
C SER A 35 -7.03 27.32 10.05
N CYS A 36 -7.28 27.17 11.36
CA CYS A 36 -8.36 26.35 11.93
C CYS A 36 -9.75 26.91 11.60
N ASN A 37 -10.13 26.85 10.33
CA ASN A 37 -11.42 27.32 9.85
C ASN A 37 -12.56 26.35 10.23
N GLU A 38 -13.80 26.71 9.90
CA GLU A 38 -15.04 25.96 10.19
C GLU A 38 -15.06 24.49 9.69
N GLY A 39 -14.09 24.07 8.87
CA GLY A 39 -13.96 22.71 8.35
C GLY A 39 -13.17 21.71 9.23
N TYR A 40 -12.70 22.13 10.40
CA TYR A 40 -12.02 21.29 11.40
C TYR A 40 -12.98 20.88 12.52
N PHE A 41 -12.84 19.68 13.06
CA PHE A 41 -13.60 19.28 14.24
C PHE A 41 -13.13 20.05 15.48
N LEU A 42 -11.83 20.27 15.57
CA LEU A 42 -11.19 21.01 16.67
C LEU A 42 -11.70 22.45 16.81
N SER A 43 -12.17 23.10 15.72
CA SER A 43 -12.71 24.47 15.79
C SER A 43 -14.08 24.54 16.47
N LYS A 44 -14.79 23.40 16.63
CA LYS A 44 -16.08 23.32 17.33
C LYS A 44 -15.97 23.24 18.85
N MET A 45 -14.77 23.06 19.40
CA MET A 45 -14.57 22.88 20.85
C MET A 45 -14.59 24.18 21.65
N GLY A 46 -14.72 25.34 21.01
CA GLY A 46 -14.67 26.64 21.70
C GLY A 46 -13.33 26.96 22.38
N ARG A 47 -12.28 26.18 22.07
CA ARG A 47 -10.92 26.36 22.61
C ARG A 47 -10.10 27.23 21.64
N ASN A 48 -9.26 28.11 22.20
CA ASN A 48 -8.38 28.98 21.40
C ASN A 48 -7.18 28.18 20.88
N ILE A 49 -7.32 27.58 19.69
CA ILE A 49 -6.28 26.77 19.04
C ILE A 49 -5.65 27.60 17.92
N THR A 50 -4.34 27.88 18.04
CA THR A 50 -3.61 28.73 17.09
C THR A 50 -3.17 27.95 15.85
N HIS A 51 -2.82 26.67 16.00
CA HIS A 51 -2.41 25.81 14.91
C HIS A 51 -3.19 24.50 14.89
N CYS A 52 -3.58 24.04 13.70
CA CYS A 52 -4.16 22.72 13.53
C CYS A 52 -3.91 22.17 12.14
N LYS A 53 -4.12 20.86 12.02
CA LYS A 53 -3.88 20.10 10.80
C LYS A 53 -4.68 18.80 10.81
N LYS A 54 -5.23 18.42 9.66
CA LYS A 54 -5.73 17.05 9.43
C LYS A 54 -4.56 16.12 9.22
N LEU A 55 -4.51 15.05 10.00
CA LEU A 55 -3.48 14.03 9.87
C LEU A 55 -3.79 13.14 8.67
N GLY A 56 -2.74 12.54 8.11
CA GLY A 56 -2.84 11.80 6.85
C GLY A 56 -3.57 10.46 6.93
N THR A 57 -3.94 9.99 8.11
CA THR A 57 -4.44 8.63 8.34
C THR A 57 -5.41 8.60 9.51
N LEU A 58 -6.25 7.56 9.56
CA LEU A 58 -7.17 7.27 10.68
C LEU A 58 -8.21 8.37 10.97
N GLY A 59 -8.48 9.26 10.00
CA GLY A 59 -9.45 10.34 10.15
C GLY A 59 -9.14 11.33 11.28
N ALA A 60 -7.86 11.39 11.69
CA ALA A 60 -7.43 12.12 12.87
C ALA A 60 -7.10 13.59 12.57
N GLU A 61 -7.27 14.44 13.58
CA GLU A 61 -6.95 15.85 13.57
C GLU A 61 -6.03 16.18 14.75
N PHE A 62 -5.09 17.08 14.51
CA PHE A 62 -4.14 17.54 15.53
C PHE A 62 -4.15 19.07 15.57
N GLY A 63 -4.43 19.61 16.74
CA GLY A 63 -4.32 21.01 17.08
C GLY A 63 -3.28 21.19 18.17
N TRP A 64 -2.59 22.31 18.15
CA TRP A 64 -1.62 22.63 19.18
C TRP A 64 -1.45 24.13 19.36
N ASN A 65 -1.08 24.49 20.59
CA ASN A 65 -0.49 25.77 20.93
C ASN A 65 0.89 25.49 21.52
N TYR A 66 1.83 26.42 21.41
CA TYR A 66 3.10 26.29 22.11
C TYR A 66 3.56 27.63 22.66
N HIS A 67 4.23 27.57 23.79
CA HIS A 67 4.90 28.71 24.41
C HIS A 67 6.19 28.21 25.09
N TYR A 68 7.12 29.14 25.33
CA TYR A 68 8.33 28.82 26.07
C TYR A 68 8.15 29.25 27.52
N ASN A 69 8.48 28.36 28.45
CA ASN A 69 8.62 28.74 29.85
C ASN A 69 9.97 29.42 30.04
N ASP A 70 9.92 30.69 30.42
CA ASP A 70 11.10 31.53 30.69
C ASP A 70 11.64 31.38 32.13
N HIS A 71 11.11 30.41 32.88
CA HIS A 71 11.56 30.12 34.23
C HIS A 71 13.06 29.74 34.22
N HIS A 72 13.85 30.57 34.89
CA HIS A 72 15.29 30.40 35.13
C HIS A 72 15.58 29.08 35.84
N LEU A 73 15.61 27.98 35.10
CA LEU A 73 16.32 26.77 35.51
C LEU A 73 17.81 27.12 35.64
N PRO A 74 18.59 26.42 36.51
CA PRO A 74 19.99 26.76 36.82
C PRO A 74 21.00 26.66 35.66
N ASN A 75 20.55 26.66 34.40
CA ASN A 75 21.35 26.49 33.18
C ASN A 75 20.87 27.37 32.00
N ASN A 76 20.00 28.37 32.21
CA ASN A 76 19.53 29.29 31.15
C ASN A 76 18.90 28.57 29.94
N ARG A 77 18.03 27.57 30.19
CA ARG A 77 17.40 26.74 29.15
C ARG A 77 15.88 26.80 29.27
N SER A 78 15.22 27.35 28.26
CA SER A 78 13.76 27.39 28.14
C SER A 78 13.21 25.98 27.89
N SER A 79 12.19 25.59 28.63
CA SER A 79 11.41 24.37 28.34
C SER A 79 10.23 24.75 27.45
N ALA A 80 10.00 23.99 26.38
CA ALA A 80 8.85 24.21 25.52
C ALA A 80 7.62 23.56 26.17
N VAL A 81 6.58 24.37 26.36
CA VAL A 81 5.27 23.91 26.78
C VAL A 81 4.38 23.86 25.54
N VAL A 82 3.71 22.72 25.36
CA VAL A 82 2.85 22.46 24.20
C VAL A 82 1.50 22.00 24.69
N ASP A 83 0.47 22.77 24.39
CA ASP A 83 -0.92 22.35 24.56
C ASP A 83 -1.32 21.56 23.34
N ILE A 84 -1.83 20.35 23.54
CA ILE A 84 -2.22 19.46 22.46
C ILE A 84 -3.71 19.22 22.46
N PHE A 85 -4.26 19.07 21.25
CA PHE A 85 -5.64 18.67 21.01
C PHE A 85 -5.62 17.63 19.91
N PHE A 86 -5.78 16.37 20.28
CA PHE A 86 -5.80 15.26 19.34
C PHE A 86 -7.19 14.67 19.27
N SER A 87 -7.79 14.66 18.08
CA SER A 87 -9.14 14.14 17.88
C SER A 87 -9.16 13.06 16.80
N ALA A 88 -9.79 11.93 17.07
CA ALA A 88 -9.94 10.86 16.09
C ALA A 88 -11.19 10.00 16.37
N PRO A 89 -11.78 9.36 15.36
CA PRO A 89 -12.79 8.35 15.57
C PRO A 89 -12.10 7.03 16.02
N PRO A 90 -12.52 6.40 17.14
CA PRO A 90 -12.03 5.08 17.50
C PRO A 90 -12.45 4.05 16.44
N ALA A 91 -11.66 2.99 16.26
CA ALA A 91 -11.95 1.96 15.24
C ALA A 91 -13.09 1.00 15.62
N GLY A 92 -13.68 1.17 16.81
CA GLY A 92 -14.80 0.37 17.32
C GLY A 92 -15.54 1.11 18.44
N ALA A 93 -16.74 0.64 18.78
CA ALA A 93 -17.60 1.29 19.77
C ALA A 93 -16.96 1.38 21.17
N THR A 94 -16.16 0.38 21.55
CA THR A 94 -15.35 0.34 22.78
C THR A 94 -13.86 0.52 22.45
N GLY A 95 -13.58 1.25 21.37
CA GLY A 95 -12.23 1.49 20.89
C GLY A 95 -11.52 2.58 21.69
N TRP A 96 -10.26 2.77 21.34
CA TRP A 96 -9.38 3.74 21.99
C TRP A 96 -8.69 4.60 20.93
N VAL A 97 -8.28 5.80 21.34
CA VAL A 97 -7.47 6.70 20.53
C VAL A 97 -6.19 7.04 21.29
N ALA A 98 -5.11 7.24 20.55
CA ALA A 98 -3.81 7.52 21.13
C ALA A 98 -3.03 8.55 20.32
N TRP A 99 -2.29 9.38 21.03
CA TRP A 99 -1.30 10.29 20.48
C TRP A 99 -0.08 10.30 21.38
N GLY A 100 1.11 10.45 20.80
CA GLY A 100 2.34 10.50 21.58
C GLY A 100 3.52 11.04 20.82
N VAL A 101 4.57 11.37 21.58
CA VAL A 101 5.84 11.90 21.07
C VAL A 101 6.94 10.86 21.19
N ASN A 102 7.90 10.90 20.27
CA ASN A 102 9.06 10.01 20.31
C ASN A 102 10.35 10.81 20.06
N PRO A 103 11.29 10.85 21.03
CA PRO A 103 12.44 11.73 20.94
C PRO A 103 13.47 11.28 19.89
N ARG A 104 13.43 9.99 19.48
CA ARG A 104 14.47 9.40 18.61
C ARG A 104 14.01 9.14 17.19
N SER A 105 12.75 8.76 16.98
CA SER A 105 12.29 8.29 15.67
C SER A 105 10.77 8.37 15.49
N ARG A 106 10.31 8.32 14.24
CA ARG A 106 8.88 8.23 13.88
C ARG A 106 8.35 6.79 13.95
N HIS A 107 8.56 6.12 15.09
CA HIS A 107 8.12 4.74 15.30
C HIS A 107 7.33 4.62 16.60
N MET A 108 6.42 3.64 16.68
CA MET A 108 5.66 3.39 17.90
C MET A 108 6.53 3.03 19.10
N ALA A 109 7.57 2.21 18.90
CA ALA A 109 8.44 1.83 20.00
C ALA A 109 9.34 3.01 20.40
N GLY A 110 9.33 3.33 21.69
CA GLY A 110 9.95 4.52 22.27
C GLY A 110 8.99 5.70 22.42
N THR A 111 7.72 5.58 21.98
CA THR A 111 6.75 6.67 22.10
C THR A 111 6.27 6.82 23.55
N ARG A 112 6.18 8.08 24.00
CA ARG A 112 5.47 8.50 25.20
C ARG A 112 4.06 8.88 24.78
N ALA A 113 3.11 8.03 25.12
CA ALA A 113 1.76 8.10 24.59
C ALA A 113 0.75 8.48 25.66
N LEU A 114 -0.24 9.25 25.24
CA LEU A 114 -1.52 9.41 25.89
C LEU A 114 -2.49 8.50 25.16
N ILE A 115 -3.15 7.60 25.90
CA ILE A 115 -4.17 6.72 25.35
C ILE A 115 -5.43 6.93 26.15
N GLY A 116 -6.53 7.15 25.44
CA GLY A 116 -7.82 7.29 26.07
C GLY A 116 -8.96 6.63 25.32
N PHE A 117 -10.01 6.33 26.08
CA PHE A 117 -11.17 5.60 25.63
C PHE A 117 -12.37 5.92 26.52
N LYS A 118 -13.56 5.68 25.97
CA LYS A 118 -14.81 5.67 26.73
C LYS A 118 -15.12 4.24 27.15
N HIS A 119 -15.29 4.00 28.45
CA HIS A 119 -15.65 2.70 28.96
C HIS A 119 -17.16 2.42 28.78
N LEU A 120 -17.56 1.15 28.94
CA LEU A 120 -18.93 0.70 28.73
C LEU A 120 -19.94 1.36 29.68
N ASP A 121 -19.49 1.75 30.88
CA ASP A 121 -20.28 2.50 31.86
C ASP A 121 -20.41 4.00 31.52
N GLY A 122 -19.83 4.45 30.41
CA GLY A 122 -19.82 5.84 29.97
C GLY A 122 -18.71 6.70 30.56
N SER A 123 -17.93 6.18 31.51
CA SER A 123 -16.81 6.91 32.09
C SER A 123 -15.65 7.03 31.11
N MET A 124 -14.90 8.11 31.25
CA MET A 124 -13.84 8.49 30.33
C MET A 124 -12.48 8.22 30.97
N TYR A 125 -11.60 7.53 30.26
CA TYR A 125 -10.27 7.16 30.73
C TYR A 125 -9.20 7.78 29.84
N LEU A 126 -8.23 8.42 30.48
CA LEU A 126 -7.01 8.93 29.84
C LEU A 126 -5.83 8.65 30.76
N LYS A 127 -4.82 7.96 30.23
CA LYS A 127 -3.60 7.60 30.97
C LYS A 127 -2.36 7.74 30.09
N THR A 128 -1.21 7.83 30.74
CA THR A 128 0.11 7.83 30.11
C THR A 128 0.65 6.41 29.94
N TYR A 129 1.38 6.19 28.86
CA TYR A 129 1.94 4.89 28.48
C TYR A 129 3.33 5.05 27.87
N ASN A 130 4.25 4.21 28.31
CA ASN A 130 5.57 4.05 27.73
C ASN A 130 5.55 2.87 26.75
N ILE A 131 5.54 3.18 25.45
CA ILE A 131 5.44 2.14 24.42
C ILE A 131 6.83 1.54 24.15
N THR A 132 7.03 0.30 24.57
CA THR A 132 8.30 -0.42 24.41
C THR A 132 8.24 -1.43 23.26
N ARG A 133 9.39 -2.01 22.90
CA ARG A 133 9.46 -3.10 21.90
C ARG A 133 8.78 -4.38 22.39
N ASP A 134 8.67 -4.57 23.70
CA ASP A 134 8.12 -5.79 24.28
C ASP A 134 6.58 -5.81 24.22
N ILE A 135 5.93 -4.66 24.40
CA ILE A 135 4.47 -4.52 24.17
C ILE A 135 4.11 -4.97 22.75
N LYS A 136 4.94 -4.59 21.77
CA LYS A 136 4.76 -5.02 20.38
C LYS A 136 4.88 -6.53 20.18
N ARG A 137 5.66 -7.21 21.02
CA ARG A 137 5.85 -8.67 20.99
C ARG A 137 4.75 -9.44 21.73
N GLY A 138 3.74 -8.75 22.26
CA GLY A 138 2.60 -9.34 22.95
C GLY A 138 2.59 -9.16 24.47
N CYS A 139 3.53 -8.38 25.04
CA CYS A 139 3.42 -8.01 26.44
C CYS A 139 2.20 -7.11 26.69
N LYS A 140 1.62 -7.25 27.88
CA LYS A 140 0.48 -6.45 28.34
C LYS A 140 0.83 -4.96 28.36
N LEU A 141 -0.04 -4.12 27.77
CA LEU A 141 0.07 -2.67 27.82
C LEU A 141 -0.66 -2.15 29.08
N LEU A 142 0.10 -1.65 30.04
CA LEU A 142 -0.42 -1.08 31.28
C LEU A 142 -0.03 0.40 31.39
N PRO A 143 -0.83 1.23 32.08
CA PRO A 143 -0.47 2.62 32.37
C PRO A 143 0.89 2.70 33.06
N SER A 144 1.70 3.68 32.67
CA SER A 144 3.05 3.85 33.21
C SER A 144 3.48 5.31 33.16
N ALA A 145 4.28 5.72 34.15
CA ALA A 145 4.94 7.03 34.11
C ALA A 145 5.81 7.17 32.84
N ILE A 146 5.88 8.40 32.32
CA ILE A 146 6.67 8.79 31.15
C ILE A 146 7.55 9.99 31.52
N GLU A 147 8.67 10.18 30.81
CA GLU A 147 9.58 11.31 31.14
C GLU A 147 9.01 12.68 30.76
N VAL A 148 8.02 12.73 29.86
CA VAL A 148 7.32 13.96 29.49
C VAL A 148 6.33 14.30 30.60
N ILE A 149 6.44 15.51 31.16
CA ILE A 149 5.50 15.98 32.18
C ILE A 149 4.19 16.34 31.48
N VAL A 150 3.09 15.74 31.93
CA VAL A 150 1.76 15.93 31.35
C VAL A 150 0.83 16.45 32.43
N ASN A 151 0.28 17.64 32.20
CA ASN A 151 -0.69 18.30 33.07
C ASN A 151 -2.00 18.51 32.31
N GLU A 152 -3.06 18.86 33.04
CA GLU A 152 -4.37 19.25 32.47
C GLU A 152 -4.93 18.21 31.48
N MET A 153 -4.74 16.93 31.80
CA MET A 153 -5.22 15.82 30.99
C MET A 153 -6.74 15.74 31.05
N ASP A 154 -7.36 15.80 29.88
CA ASP A 154 -8.80 15.67 29.72
C ASP A 154 -9.13 14.93 28.43
N ILE A 155 -10.27 14.24 28.43
CA ILE A 155 -10.77 13.53 27.25
C ILE A 155 -12.28 13.68 27.13
N GLU A 156 -12.71 14.09 25.94
CA GLU A 156 -14.10 14.33 25.61
C GLU A 156 -14.57 13.39 24.50
N TYR A 157 -15.80 12.89 24.61
CA TYR A 157 -16.46 12.12 23.57
C TYR A 157 -17.63 12.92 23.00
N LEU A 158 -17.65 13.15 21.69
CA LEU A 158 -18.80 13.78 21.03
C LEU A 158 -19.68 12.74 20.36
N ALA A 159 -20.92 12.60 20.85
CA ALA A 159 -21.86 11.60 20.36
C ALA A 159 -22.29 11.82 18.91
N GLU A 160 -22.38 13.07 18.45
CA GLU A 160 -22.82 13.40 17.09
C GLU A 160 -21.84 12.93 16.00
N SER A 161 -20.54 13.02 16.27
CA SER A 161 -19.48 12.64 15.32
C SER A 161 -18.85 11.29 15.63
N GLY A 162 -18.96 10.81 16.88
CA GLY A 162 -18.28 9.63 17.37
C GLY A 162 -16.79 9.83 17.67
N TYR A 163 -16.30 11.07 17.71
CA TYR A 163 -14.89 11.37 17.93
C TYR A 163 -14.54 11.38 19.41
N LEU A 164 -13.34 10.87 19.72
CA LEU A 164 -12.68 11.05 21.00
C LEU A 164 -11.60 12.12 20.86
N THR A 165 -11.58 13.07 21.79
CA THR A 165 -10.60 14.16 21.80
C THR A 165 -9.80 14.14 23.08
N ILE A 166 -8.49 13.98 22.95
CA ILE A 166 -7.53 14.12 24.03
C ILE A 166 -7.03 15.56 24.06
N SER A 167 -7.07 16.20 25.22
CA SER A 167 -6.35 17.45 25.48
C SER A 167 -5.40 17.30 26.66
N ALA A 168 -4.22 17.90 26.55
CA ALA A 168 -3.24 17.92 27.63
C ALA A 168 -2.19 19.01 27.39
N THR A 169 -1.55 19.46 28.47
CA THR A 169 -0.39 20.35 28.42
C THR A 169 0.88 19.56 28.69
N LEU A 170 1.80 19.59 27.73
CA LEU A 170 3.06 18.86 27.77
C LEU A 170 4.20 19.83 28.05
N THR A 171 4.99 19.55 29.09
CA THR A 171 6.31 20.19 29.24
C THR A 171 7.35 19.25 28.64
N LEU A 172 7.89 19.62 27.48
CA LEU A 172 8.82 18.80 26.72
C LEU A 172 10.25 18.92 27.28
N PRO A 173 10.89 17.80 27.65
CA PRO A 173 12.30 17.79 28.03
C PRO A 173 13.23 18.18 26.86
N GLN A 174 14.49 18.49 27.17
CA GLN A 174 15.48 19.00 26.20
C GLN A 174 15.80 18.07 25.02
N GLU A 175 15.50 16.78 25.15
CA GLU A 175 15.65 15.80 24.08
C GLU A 175 14.62 15.97 22.94
N TYR A 176 13.56 16.76 23.17
CA TYR A 176 12.54 17.07 22.17
C TYR A 176 12.81 18.44 21.55
N ASN A 177 12.74 18.50 20.22
CA ASN A 177 12.88 19.74 19.46
C ASN A 177 11.53 20.07 18.80
N ILE A 178 10.91 21.20 19.15
CA ILE A 178 9.60 21.59 18.62
C ILE A 178 9.60 21.85 17.11
N LEU A 179 10.76 22.17 16.52
CA LEU A 179 10.90 22.35 15.07
C LEU A 179 11.03 21.01 14.32
N LYS A 180 11.27 19.91 15.05
CA LYS A 180 11.46 18.56 14.52
C LYS A 180 10.84 17.51 15.45
N LEU A 181 9.61 17.75 15.89
CA LEU A 181 8.93 16.87 16.84
C LEU A 181 8.43 15.63 16.12
N ASN A 182 8.88 14.44 16.52
CA ASN A 182 8.26 13.21 16.02
C ASN A 182 7.03 12.91 16.87
N HIS A 183 5.89 12.79 16.22
CA HIS A 183 4.68 12.32 16.87
C HIS A 183 4.09 11.11 16.14
N VAL A 184 3.30 10.33 16.88
CA VAL A 184 2.68 9.08 16.44
C VAL A 184 1.26 9.09 16.97
N TRP A 185 0.31 8.67 16.14
CA TRP A 185 -1.07 8.50 16.55
C TRP A 185 -1.57 7.11 16.18
N GLN A 186 -2.54 6.61 16.92
CA GLN A 186 -3.19 5.34 16.63
C GLN A 186 -4.64 5.35 17.08
N VAL A 187 -5.43 4.48 16.48
CA VAL A 187 -6.76 4.14 16.95
C VAL A 187 -6.89 2.61 17.00
N GLY A 188 -7.55 2.11 18.04
CA GLY A 188 -7.84 0.69 18.20
C GLY A 188 -9.33 0.43 18.39
N SER A 189 -9.75 -0.81 18.15
CA SER A 189 -11.17 -1.18 18.14
C SER A 189 -11.70 -1.69 19.47
N LEU A 190 -10.81 -2.10 20.38
CA LEU A 190 -11.19 -2.82 21.60
C LEU A 190 -10.33 -2.43 22.80
N VAL A 191 -10.99 -2.33 23.95
CA VAL A 191 -10.41 -2.27 25.29
C VAL A 191 -10.98 -3.44 26.09
N THR A 192 -10.12 -4.16 26.82
CA THR A 192 -10.51 -5.29 27.68
C THR A 192 -9.91 -5.07 29.06
N ASP A 193 -10.70 -5.14 30.12
CA ASP A 193 -10.25 -4.91 31.51
C ASP A 193 -9.43 -3.63 31.70
N PHE A 194 -9.93 -2.51 31.16
CA PHE A 194 -9.25 -1.21 31.13
C PHE A 194 -7.90 -1.19 30.38
N MET A 195 -7.59 -2.23 29.61
CA MET A 195 -6.38 -2.33 28.81
C MET A 195 -6.68 -2.16 27.31
N PRO A 196 -6.10 -1.14 26.66
CA PRO A 196 -6.15 -0.99 25.21
C PRO A 196 -5.57 -2.21 24.51
N GLN A 197 -6.36 -2.86 23.65
CA GLN A 197 -5.87 -3.99 22.86
C GLN A 197 -5.09 -3.51 21.64
N MET A 198 -4.30 -4.40 21.04
CA MET A 198 -3.51 -4.08 19.86
C MET A 198 -4.40 -3.50 18.75
N HIS A 199 -3.99 -2.37 18.17
CA HIS A 199 -4.68 -1.80 17.01
C HIS A 199 -4.49 -2.69 15.77
N GLY A 200 -5.30 -2.46 14.73
CA GLY A 200 -5.17 -3.17 13.46
C GLY A 200 -3.81 -2.96 12.80
N ASP A 201 -3.37 -3.90 11.96
CA ASP A 201 -2.07 -3.89 11.27
C ASP A 201 -2.15 -3.28 9.86
N THR A 202 -3.05 -2.31 9.67
CA THR A 202 -3.30 -1.71 8.35
C THR A 202 -2.19 -0.73 7.95
N LEU A 203 -2.16 -0.38 6.66
CA LEU A 203 -1.23 0.63 6.14
C LEU A 203 -1.48 2.02 6.76
N GLU A 204 -2.72 2.34 7.08
CA GLU A 204 -3.07 3.59 7.77
C GLU A 204 -2.44 3.63 9.16
N ASN A 205 -2.50 2.52 9.91
CA ASN A 205 -1.81 2.42 11.20
C ASN A 205 -0.29 2.53 11.03
N PHE A 206 0.30 1.90 9.99
CA PHE A 206 1.72 2.03 9.70
C PHE A 206 2.15 3.48 9.48
N ASP A 207 1.36 4.20 8.68
CA ASP A 207 1.67 5.53 8.18
C ASP A 207 1.31 6.65 9.19
N SER A 208 0.77 6.30 10.36
CA SER A 208 0.33 7.22 11.42
C SER A 208 1.49 7.78 12.26
N ALA A 209 2.50 8.33 11.58
CA ALA A 209 3.63 9.00 12.18
C ALA A 209 4.24 10.05 11.23
N GLU A 210 4.64 11.19 11.80
CA GLU A 210 5.35 12.26 11.07
C GLU A 210 6.31 13.02 11.99
N THR A 211 7.19 13.81 11.38
CA THR A 211 8.01 14.81 12.06
C THR A 211 7.42 16.16 11.72
N ILE A 212 7.02 16.94 12.70
CA ILE A 212 6.36 18.23 12.54
C ILE A 212 7.21 19.36 13.13
N ASP A 213 7.23 20.49 12.43
CA ASP A 213 7.66 21.78 12.95
C ASP A 213 6.44 22.48 13.54
N LEU A 214 6.37 22.59 14.87
CA LEU A 214 5.24 23.20 15.57
C LEU A 214 5.12 24.70 15.32
N SER A 215 6.18 25.37 14.86
CA SER A 215 6.13 26.81 14.54
C SER A 215 5.50 27.09 13.18
N SER A 216 5.84 26.27 12.18
CA SER A 216 5.40 26.47 10.80
C SER A 216 4.25 25.54 10.38
N GLY A 217 3.96 24.50 11.17
CA GLY A 217 3.00 23.44 10.84
C GLY A 217 3.47 22.50 9.71
N LYS A 218 4.68 22.71 9.16
CA LYS A 218 5.23 21.86 8.11
C LYS A 218 5.65 20.51 8.68
N SER A 219 5.37 19.45 7.93
CA SER A 219 5.61 18.09 8.40
C SER A 219 6.22 17.20 7.32
N THR A 220 7.09 16.29 7.73
CA THR A 220 7.58 15.19 6.89
C THR A 220 6.93 13.88 7.34
N SER A 221 5.90 13.44 6.61
CA SER A 221 5.21 12.18 6.90
C SER A 221 5.99 10.95 6.40
N VAL A 222 5.91 9.84 7.13
CA VAL A 222 6.41 8.54 6.64
C VAL A 222 5.62 8.09 5.41
N ARG A 223 4.32 8.41 5.41
CA ARG A 223 3.35 8.15 4.35
C ARG A 223 3.84 8.63 2.98
N HIS A 224 4.22 9.90 2.83
CA HIS A 224 4.46 10.48 1.49
C HIS A 224 5.57 9.73 0.72
N ARG A 225 6.72 9.52 1.37
CA ARG A 225 7.86 8.81 0.76
C ARG A 225 7.54 7.36 0.46
N LEU A 226 6.91 6.64 1.40
CA LEU A 226 6.60 5.23 1.21
C LEU A 226 5.46 5.02 0.22
N HIS A 227 4.49 5.92 0.15
CA HIS A 227 3.40 5.90 -0.81
C HIS A 227 3.93 5.89 -2.24
N TYR A 228 4.86 6.80 -2.58
CA TYR A 228 5.49 6.81 -3.90
C TYR A 228 6.15 5.47 -4.25
N ILE A 229 6.92 4.90 -3.32
CA ILE A 229 7.63 3.63 -3.56
C ILE A 229 6.67 2.45 -3.65
N ARG A 230 5.60 2.43 -2.85
CA ARG A 230 4.52 1.43 -2.90
C ARG A 230 3.77 1.50 -4.23
N THR A 231 3.48 2.70 -4.71
CA THR A 231 2.85 2.92 -6.02
C THR A 231 3.76 2.46 -7.15
N ALA A 232 5.05 2.81 -7.12
CA ALA A 232 6.03 2.33 -8.09
C ALA A 232 6.11 0.79 -8.12
N HIS A 233 6.17 0.13 -6.95
CA HIS A 233 6.11 -1.33 -6.84
C HIS A 233 4.85 -1.91 -7.52
N GLY A 234 3.68 -1.33 -7.21
CA GLY A 234 2.40 -1.77 -7.78
C GLY A 234 2.34 -1.61 -9.30
N VAL A 235 2.73 -0.45 -9.82
CA VAL A 235 2.73 -0.13 -11.25
C VAL A 235 3.68 -1.07 -12.01
N LEU A 236 4.93 -1.21 -11.54
CA LEU A 236 5.91 -2.12 -12.16
C LEU A 236 5.40 -3.56 -12.16
N SER A 237 4.73 -3.99 -11.09
CA SER A 237 4.17 -5.34 -10.99
C SER A 237 2.99 -5.55 -11.95
N ILE A 238 2.10 -4.56 -12.11
CA ILE A 238 0.97 -4.62 -13.05
C ILE A 238 1.49 -4.65 -14.49
N VAL A 239 2.39 -3.73 -14.85
CA VAL A 239 2.93 -3.62 -16.22
C VAL A 239 3.76 -4.86 -16.56
N GLY A 240 4.73 -5.20 -15.72
CA GLY A 240 5.66 -6.31 -15.97
C GLY A 240 4.98 -7.67 -15.88
N TRP A 241 4.61 -8.07 -14.67
CA TRP A 241 4.02 -9.41 -14.41
C TRP A 241 2.59 -9.52 -14.91
N GLY A 242 1.75 -8.52 -14.63
CA GLY A 242 0.30 -8.58 -14.84
C GLY A 242 -0.16 -8.35 -16.28
N THR A 243 0.68 -7.79 -17.15
CA THR A 243 0.28 -7.34 -18.49
C THR A 243 1.18 -7.91 -19.58
N LEU A 244 2.49 -7.66 -19.52
CA LEU A 244 3.41 -8.10 -20.57
C LEU A 244 3.51 -9.62 -20.65
N LEU A 245 3.60 -10.34 -19.51
CA LEU A 245 3.68 -11.81 -19.54
C LEU A 245 2.42 -12.47 -20.12
N PRO A 246 1.18 -12.08 -19.72
CA PRO A 246 -0.04 -12.57 -20.36
C PRO A 246 -0.15 -12.25 -21.85
N ILE A 247 0.21 -11.03 -22.27
CA ILE A 247 0.22 -10.66 -23.70
C ILE A 247 1.15 -11.59 -24.47
N GLY A 248 2.37 -11.80 -23.98
CA GLY A 248 3.31 -12.73 -24.60
C GLY A 248 2.76 -14.15 -24.67
N ALA A 249 2.07 -14.64 -23.64
CA ALA A 249 1.46 -15.97 -23.63
C ALA A 249 0.31 -16.09 -24.66
N ILE A 250 -0.55 -15.08 -24.75
CA ILE A 250 -1.63 -14.99 -25.76
C ILE A 250 -1.03 -14.98 -27.17
N THR A 251 0.03 -14.20 -27.41
CA THR A 251 0.74 -14.18 -28.70
C THR A 251 1.24 -15.56 -29.08
N ALA A 252 1.95 -16.27 -28.19
CA ALA A 252 2.47 -17.60 -28.49
C ALA A 252 1.38 -18.65 -28.72
N ARG A 253 0.23 -18.54 -28.03
CA ARG A 253 -0.88 -19.48 -28.14
C ARG A 253 -1.65 -19.34 -29.45
N TYR A 254 -2.01 -18.13 -29.84
CA TYR A 254 -2.98 -17.91 -30.93
C TYR A 254 -2.37 -17.44 -32.25
N PHE A 255 -1.13 -16.93 -32.22
CA PHE A 255 -0.50 -16.30 -33.39
C PHE A 255 0.67 -17.10 -33.98
N ARG A 256 1.02 -18.25 -33.37
CA ARG A 256 2.14 -19.09 -33.79
C ARG A 256 1.92 -19.77 -35.14
N GLU A 257 0.84 -20.54 -35.25
CA GLU A 257 0.53 -21.32 -36.46
C GLU A 257 -0.98 -21.39 -36.69
N PHE A 258 -1.75 -21.63 -35.63
CA PHE A 258 -3.21 -21.71 -35.64
C PHE A 258 -3.77 -20.99 -34.41
N PRO A 259 -4.89 -20.24 -34.50
CA PRO A 259 -5.73 -20.03 -35.67
C PRO A 259 -5.21 -18.97 -36.65
N VAL A 260 -4.34 -18.06 -36.23
CA VAL A 260 -3.77 -17.00 -37.08
C VAL A 260 -2.26 -17.22 -37.17
N LYS A 261 -1.70 -17.23 -38.38
CA LYS A 261 -0.25 -17.30 -38.56
C LYS A 261 0.30 -15.89 -38.68
N PHE A 262 1.15 -15.49 -37.74
CA PHE A 262 1.81 -14.19 -37.74
C PHE A 262 3.32 -14.37 -37.61
N TRP A 263 4.08 -13.97 -38.62
CA TRP A 263 5.53 -14.18 -38.67
C TRP A 263 6.30 -13.56 -37.50
N GLY A 264 5.82 -12.45 -36.96
CA GLY A 264 6.45 -11.77 -35.81
C GLY A 264 6.07 -12.35 -34.44
N TRP A 265 5.35 -13.47 -34.35
CA TRP A 265 4.85 -13.98 -33.06
C TRP A 265 5.99 -14.32 -32.09
N TYR A 266 7.07 -14.91 -32.59
CA TYR A 266 8.18 -15.38 -31.77
C TYR A 266 8.98 -14.23 -31.14
N PRO A 267 9.48 -13.25 -31.93
CA PRO A 267 10.14 -12.08 -31.33
C PRO A 267 9.21 -11.30 -30.41
N LEU A 268 7.92 -11.11 -30.78
CA LEU A 268 6.96 -10.42 -29.91
C LEU A 268 6.76 -11.15 -28.58
N HIS A 269 6.56 -12.47 -28.60
CA HIS A 269 6.46 -13.28 -27.39
C HIS A 269 7.70 -13.12 -26.51
N VAL A 270 8.89 -13.32 -27.08
CA VAL A 270 10.16 -13.26 -26.35
C VAL A 270 10.40 -11.86 -25.77
N SER A 271 10.17 -10.80 -26.53
CA SER A 271 10.27 -9.42 -26.05
C SER A 271 9.32 -9.15 -24.88
N CYS A 272 8.05 -9.56 -24.98
CA CYS A 272 7.11 -9.45 -23.88
C CYS A 272 7.56 -10.22 -22.63
N GLN A 273 8.08 -11.45 -22.77
CA GLN A 273 8.56 -12.24 -21.63
C GLN A 273 9.79 -11.60 -20.97
N ILE A 274 10.78 -11.16 -21.76
CA ILE A 274 12.01 -10.54 -21.23
C ILE A 274 11.67 -9.20 -20.54
N SER A 275 10.96 -8.31 -21.22
CA SER A 275 10.58 -7.01 -20.66
C SER A 275 9.69 -7.18 -19.42
N GLY A 276 8.70 -8.08 -19.49
CA GLY A 276 7.81 -8.38 -18.37
C GLY A 276 8.57 -8.90 -17.14
N TYR A 277 9.52 -9.81 -17.35
CA TYR A 277 10.35 -10.38 -16.29
C TYR A 277 11.29 -9.33 -15.67
N LEU A 278 11.96 -8.50 -16.48
CA LEU A 278 12.87 -7.46 -15.98
C LEU A 278 12.12 -6.39 -15.18
N ILE A 279 11.07 -5.79 -15.77
CA ILE A 279 10.24 -4.77 -15.10
C ILE A 279 9.60 -5.35 -13.84
N GLY A 280 9.07 -6.56 -13.95
CA GLY A 280 8.47 -7.27 -12.84
C GLY A 280 9.46 -7.58 -11.70
N THR A 281 10.68 -7.97 -12.04
CA THR A 281 11.75 -8.23 -11.05
C THR A 281 12.12 -6.95 -10.31
N THR A 282 12.24 -5.82 -11.01
CA THR A 282 12.44 -4.51 -10.37
C THR A 282 11.31 -4.20 -9.38
N GLY A 283 10.05 -4.41 -9.77
CA GLY A 283 8.91 -4.32 -8.87
C GLY A 283 9.07 -5.23 -7.64
N TRP A 284 9.42 -6.50 -7.83
CA TRP A 284 9.62 -7.46 -6.75
C TRP A 284 10.73 -7.05 -5.77
N VAL A 285 11.88 -6.58 -6.25
CA VAL A 285 12.99 -6.08 -5.42
C VAL A 285 12.53 -4.90 -4.56
N ILE A 286 11.79 -3.96 -5.14
CA ILE A 286 11.20 -2.84 -4.38
C ILE A 286 10.24 -3.38 -3.31
N GLY A 287 9.44 -4.41 -3.61
CA GLY A 287 8.54 -5.06 -2.67
C GLY A 287 9.27 -5.70 -1.48
N ILE A 288 10.40 -6.37 -1.71
CA ILE A 288 11.27 -6.90 -0.65
C ILE A 288 11.84 -5.78 0.22
N TRP A 289 12.32 -4.69 -0.39
CA TRP A 289 12.81 -3.52 0.33
C TRP A 289 11.73 -2.83 1.16
N LEU A 290 10.51 -2.71 0.61
CA LEU A 290 9.35 -2.21 1.36
C LEU A 290 9.07 -3.09 2.56
N GLY A 291 9.11 -4.42 2.39
CA GLY A 291 8.92 -5.39 3.47
C GLY A 291 10.01 -5.35 4.56
N SER A 292 11.27 -5.07 4.19
CA SER A 292 12.35 -4.90 5.17
C SER A 292 12.29 -3.55 5.88
N SER A 293 11.86 -2.50 5.20
CA SER A 293 11.58 -1.18 5.77
C SER A 293 10.35 -1.19 6.68
N SER A 294 9.41 -2.10 6.42
CA SER A 294 8.26 -2.39 7.27
C SER A 294 8.42 -3.66 8.10
N ARG A 295 9.65 -3.98 8.56
CA ARG A 295 10.04 -5.20 9.33
C ARG A 295 9.08 -5.60 10.45
N TYR A 296 8.29 -4.65 10.92
CA TYR A 296 7.43 -4.71 12.07
C TYR A 296 5.92 -4.85 11.74
N TYR A 297 5.57 -5.06 10.47
CA TYR A 297 4.20 -5.23 9.96
C TYR A 297 4.17 -6.38 8.94
N ASN A 298 3.14 -7.23 9.02
CA ASN A 298 3.15 -8.53 8.34
C ASN A 298 2.16 -8.58 7.17
N PHE A 299 2.65 -8.37 5.95
CA PHE A 299 1.93 -8.72 4.72
C PHE A 299 2.31 -10.13 4.24
N THR A 300 2.30 -11.10 5.16
CA THR A 300 2.90 -12.43 4.97
C THR A 300 2.37 -13.15 3.73
N THR A 301 1.06 -13.10 3.50
CA THR A 301 0.47 -13.80 2.35
C THR A 301 0.96 -13.21 1.02
N HIS A 302 0.85 -11.90 0.82
CA HIS A 302 1.31 -11.25 -0.42
C HIS A 302 2.81 -11.46 -0.65
N ARG A 303 3.61 -11.40 0.42
CA ARG A 303 5.05 -11.66 0.37
C ARG A 303 5.37 -13.10 -0.04
N VAL A 304 4.72 -14.10 0.56
CA VAL A 304 4.96 -15.52 0.25
C VAL A 304 4.60 -15.81 -1.21
N PHE A 305 3.43 -15.36 -1.67
CA PHE A 305 3.04 -15.48 -3.07
C PHE A 305 4.05 -14.77 -3.99
N GLY A 306 4.51 -13.57 -3.63
CA GLY A 306 5.52 -12.83 -4.39
C GLY A 306 6.86 -13.59 -4.51
N ILE A 307 7.34 -14.23 -3.45
CA ILE A 307 8.56 -15.06 -3.47
C ILE A 307 8.35 -16.28 -4.38
N ILE A 308 7.24 -17.00 -4.22
CA ILE A 308 6.89 -18.16 -5.07
C ILE A 308 6.85 -17.75 -6.54
N ILE A 309 6.14 -16.67 -6.88
CA ILE A 309 6.03 -16.16 -8.24
C ILE A 309 7.40 -15.86 -8.82
N PHE A 310 8.25 -15.12 -8.10
CA PHE A 310 9.58 -14.78 -8.57
C PHE A 310 10.41 -16.04 -8.83
N THR A 311 10.52 -16.94 -7.84
CA THR A 311 11.31 -18.17 -7.96
C THR A 311 10.88 -19.03 -9.15
N PHE A 312 9.60 -19.33 -9.28
CA PHE A 312 9.10 -20.18 -10.36
C PHE A 312 9.17 -19.50 -11.73
N SER A 313 9.09 -18.17 -11.78
CA SER A 313 9.26 -17.44 -13.04
C SER A 313 10.72 -17.40 -13.47
N THR A 314 11.66 -17.32 -12.54
CA THR A 314 13.09 -17.50 -12.82
C THR A 314 13.35 -18.90 -13.37
N LEU A 315 12.76 -19.94 -12.76
CA LEU A 315 12.86 -21.32 -13.28
C LEU A 315 12.24 -21.45 -14.68
N GLN A 316 11.10 -20.81 -14.94
CA GLN A 316 10.46 -20.76 -16.25
C GLN A 316 11.36 -20.09 -17.30
N ALA A 317 12.05 -19.00 -16.94
CA ALA A 317 12.99 -18.30 -17.81
C ALA A 317 14.25 -19.14 -18.07
N LEU A 318 14.86 -19.71 -17.02
CA LEU A 318 16.04 -20.56 -17.13
C LEU A 318 15.78 -21.84 -17.94
N ALA A 319 14.56 -22.38 -17.88
CA ALA A 319 14.16 -23.55 -18.66
C ALA A 319 14.31 -23.33 -20.18
N THR A 320 14.35 -22.08 -20.65
CA THR A 320 14.58 -21.79 -22.08
C THR A 320 15.99 -22.15 -22.55
N PHE A 321 17.00 -22.12 -21.67
CA PHE A 321 18.37 -22.50 -22.02
C PHE A 321 18.53 -24.01 -22.25
N VAL A 322 17.69 -24.81 -21.59
CA VAL A 322 17.67 -26.28 -21.72
C VAL A 322 16.58 -26.76 -22.68
N ARG A 323 16.07 -25.87 -23.54
CA ARG A 323 15.00 -26.17 -24.50
C ARG A 323 15.48 -27.20 -25.55
N PRO A 324 14.89 -28.40 -25.62
CA PRO A 324 15.30 -29.42 -26.61
C PRO A 324 14.99 -29.00 -28.06
N LYS A 325 15.73 -29.56 -29.03
CA LYS A 325 15.52 -29.34 -30.47
C LYS A 325 14.20 -29.95 -30.96
N SER A 326 13.72 -29.52 -32.13
CA SER A 326 12.51 -30.13 -32.73
C SER A 326 12.80 -31.57 -33.14
N GLY A 327 12.01 -32.51 -32.64
CA GLY A 327 12.16 -33.96 -32.92
C GLY A 327 12.67 -34.78 -31.72
N ASP A 328 13.17 -34.12 -30.67
CA ASP A 328 13.58 -34.76 -29.43
C ASP A 328 12.36 -35.19 -28.59
N GLU A 329 12.37 -36.40 -28.04
CA GLU A 329 11.30 -36.91 -27.16
C GLU A 329 11.12 -36.03 -25.90
N TYR A 330 12.22 -35.49 -25.37
CA TYR A 330 12.21 -34.60 -24.20
C TYR A 330 11.51 -33.26 -24.49
N ARG A 331 11.37 -32.88 -25.77
CA ARG A 331 10.63 -31.67 -26.18
C ARG A 331 9.19 -31.68 -25.68
N ARG A 332 8.55 -32.86 -25.65
CA ARG A 332 7.17 -33.01 -25.19
C ARG A 332 7.05 -32.68 -23.70
N TYR A 333 7.91 -33.26 -22.86
CA TYR A 333 7.91 -33.01 -21.41
C TYR A 333 8.23 -31.55 -21.10
N TRP A 334 9.20 -30.96 -21.81
CA TRP A 334 9.53 -29.54 -21.69
C TRP A 334 8.32 -28.66 -22.01
N ASN A 335 7.55 -28.96 -23.07
CA ASN A 335 6.36 -28.20 -23.41
C ASN A 335 5.26 -28.33 -22.33
N ILE A 336 5.05 -29.52 -21.77
CA ILE A 336 4.07 -29.73 -20.68
C ILE A 336 4.45 -28.89 -19.47
N TYR A 337 5.70 -29.00 -19.02
CA TYR A 337 6.23 -28.19 -17.91
C TYR A 337 6.05 -26.69 -18.18
N HIS A 338 6.52 -26.21 -19.34
CA HIS A 338 6.51 -24.79 -19.69
C HIS A 338 5.09 -24.22 -19.76
N HIS A 339 4.13 -24.97 -20.32
CA HIS A 339 2.74 -24.52 -20.39
C HIS A 339 2.05 -24.57 -19.02
N LEU A 340 2.17 -25.67 -18.28
CA LEU A 340 1.53 -25.83 -16.98
C LEU A 340 2.03 -24.76 -15.99
N LEU A 341 3.35 -24.60 -15.88
CA LEU A 341 3.96 -23.63 -14.99
C LEU A 341 3.60 -22.20 -15.42
N GLY A 342 3.66 -21.90 -16.72
CA GLY A 342 3.32 -20.58 -17.26
C GLY A 342 1.88 -20.15 -16.94
N TYR A 343 0.88 -21.03 -17.16
CA TYR A 343 -0.51 -20.70 -16.83
C TYR A 343 -0.74 -20.57 -15.32
N THR A 344 -0.10 -21.43 -14.52
CA THR A 344 -0.16 -21.36 -13.06
C THR A 344 0.40 -20.03 -12.56
N LEU A 345 1.54 -19.60 -13.10
CA LEU A 345 2.16 -18.31 -12.77
C LEU A 345 1.25 -17.14 -13.10
N ILE A 346 0.62 -17.11 -14.29
CA ILE A 346 -0.32 -16.04 -14.67
C ILE A 346 -1.46 -15.93 -13.63
N ALA A 347 -2.06 -17.06 -13.23
CA ALA A 347 -3.11 -17.07 -12.22
C ALA A 347 -2.62 -16.56 -10.84
N LEU A 348 -1.47 -17.05 -10.37
CA LEU A 348 -0.87 -16.63 -9.10
C LEU A 348 -0.51 -15.13 -9.10
N ILE A 349 0.03 -14.62 -10.21
CA ILE A 349 0.34 -13.21 -10.41
C ILE A 349 -0.93 -12.36 -10.25
N THR A 350 -2.01 -12.72 -10.94
CA THR A 350 -3.28 -11.99 -10.85
C THR A 350 -3.82 -11.97 -9.42
N ILE A 351 -3.84 -13.12 -8.74
CA ILE A 351 -4.26 -13.22 -7.33
C ILE A 351 -3.39 -12.32 -6.45
N ASN A 352 -2.07 -12.34 -6.66
CA ASN A 352 -1.14 -11.59 -5.83
C ASN A 352 -1.24 -10.08 -6.05
N ILE A 353 -1.50 -9.62 -7.28
CA ILE A 353 -1.75 -8.20 -7.59
C ILE A 353 -3.05 -7.72 -6.92
N PHE A 354 -4.13 -8.53 -6.92
CA PHE A 354 -5.34 -8.19 -6.18
C PHE A 354 -5.10 -8.13 -4.65
N LYS A 355 -4.28 -9.03 -4.11
CA LYS A 355 -3.86 -8.92 -2.69
C LYS A 355 -3.08 -7.63 -2.44
N GLY A 356 -2.15 -7.27 -3.32
CA GLY A 356 -1.36 -6.04 -3.21
C GLY A 356 -2.22 -4.76 -3.26
N THR A 357 -3.18 -4.69 -4.19
CA THR A 357 -4.10 -3.55 -4.29
C THR A 357 -5.02 -3.44 -3.07
N ASN A 358 -5.49 -4.56 -2.50
CA ASN A 358 -6.27 -4.51 -1.26
C ASN A 358 -5.44 -4.04 -0.05
N ILE A 359 -4.12 -4.28 -0.04
CA ILE A 359 -3.21 -3.78 1.01
C ILE A 359 -2.99 -2.27 0.88
N LEU A 360 -2.73 -1.77 -0.34
CA LEU A 360 -2.51 -0.33 -0.56
C LEU A 360 -3.78 0.49 -0.26
N ARG A 361 -4.98 -0.12 -0.34
CA ARG A 361 -6.27 0.58 -0.40
C ARG A 361 -6.18 1.85 -1.26
N PRO A 362 -5.65 1.75 -2.49
CA PRO A 362 -5.57 2.91 -3.36
C PRO A 362 -6.99 3.39 -3.66
N ASP A 363 -7.13 4.62 -4.17
CA ASP A 363 -8.40 5.10 -4.67
C ASP A 363 -9.08 4.03 -5.51
N LYS A 364 -10.40 3.85 -5.32
CA LYS A 364 -11.18 2.75 -5.93
C LYS A 364 -10.83 2.55 -7.41
N ILE A 365 -10.53 3.65 -8.10
CA ILE A 365 -10.03 3.72 -9.48
C ILE A 365 -8.95 2.67 -9.77
N TRP A 366 -7.87 2.58 -9.00
CA TRP A 366 -6.75 1.66 -9.28
C TRP A 366 -7.17 0.19 -9.30
N LYS A 367 -8.03 -0.21 -8.35
CA LYS A 367 -8.55 -1.58 -8.28
C LYS A 367 -9.44 -1.88 -9.48
N TRP A 368 -10.31 -0.94 -9.87
CA TRP A 368 -11.18 -1.07 -11.04
C TRP A 368 -10.38 -1.06 -12.35
N THR A 369 -9.32 -0.24 -12.45
CA THR A 369 -8.43 -0.18 -13.61
C THR A 369 -7.76 -1.52 -13.85
N TYR A 370 -7.16 -2.12 -12.81
CA TYR A 370 -6.54 -3.43 -12.96
C TYR A 370 -7.56 -4.53 -13.26
N LEU A 371 -8.73 -4.51 -12.62
CA LEU A 371 -9.81 -5.45 -12.92
C LEU A 371 -10.28 -5.33 -14.38
N GLY A 372 -10.43 -4.11 -14.90
CA GLY A 372 -10.77 -3.86 -16.30
C GLY A 372 -9.70 -4.40 -17.24
N LEU A 373 -8.42 -4.16 -16.95
CA LEU A 373 -7.28 -4.66 -17.72
C LEU A 373 -7.26 -6.20 -17.79
N VAL A 374 -7.37 -6.88 -16.65
CA VAL A 374 -7.41 -8.35 -16.60
C VAL A 374 -8.63 -8.88 -17.34
N SER A 375 -9.80 -8.27 -17.14
CA SER A 375 -11.03 -8.66 -17.83
C SER A 375 -10.89 -8.53 -19.33
N ALA A 376 -10.27 -7.45 -19.82
CA ALA A 376 -9.98 -7.26 -21.25
C ALA A 376 -9.06 -8.36 -21.80
N LEU A 377 -7.97 -8.70 -21.09
CA LEU A 377 -7.06 -9.77 -21.50
C LEU A 377 -7.76 -11.14 -21.56
N VAL A 378 -8.60 -11.43 -20.57
CA VAL A 378 -9.40 -12.66 -20.52
C VAL A 378 -10.42 -12.71 -21.66
N LEU A 379 -11.14 -11.62 -21.93
CA LEU A 379 -12.11 -11.53 -23.03
C LEU A 379 -11.42 -11.72 -24.39
N VAL A 380 -10.25 -11.12 -24.60
CA VAL A 380 -9.44 -11.34 -25.81
C VAL A 380 -9.06 -12.81 -25.95
N ALA A 381 -8.58 -13.44 -24.88
CA ALA A 381 -8.22 -14.86 -24.91
C ALA A 381 -9.43 -15.75 -25.21
N ILE A 382 -10.60 -15.50 -24.60
CA ILE A 382 -11.84 -16.22 -24.86
C ILE A 382 -12.29 -16.02 -26.31
N GLY A 383 -12.27 -14.79 -26.83
CA GLY A 383 -12.64 -14.50 -28.21
C GLY A 383 -11.74 -15.23 -29.22
N LEU A 384 -10.43 -15.22 -28.98
CA LEU A 384 -9.45 -15.96 -29.78
C LEU A 384 -9.65 -17.48 -29.67
N GLU A 385 -10.00 -18.00 -28.49
CA GLU A 385 -10.33 -19.41 -28.29
C GLU A 385 -11.59 -19.82 -29.08
N VAL A 386 -12.67 -19.05 -28.98
CA VAL A 386 -13.90 -19.27 -29.76
C VAL A 386 -13.61 -19.25 -31.26
N PHE A 387 -12.84 -18.26 -31.73
CA PHE A 387 -12.41 -18.18 -33.12
C PHE A 387 -11.59 -19.41 -33.55
N THR A 388 -10.70 -19.89 -32.68
CA THR A 388 -9.92 -21.11 -32.89
C THR A 388 -10.82 -22.31 -33.14
N TRP A 389 -11.84 -22.51 -32.30
CA TRP A 389 -12.79 -23.62 -32.43
C TRP A 389 -13.68 -23.50 -33.67
N ILE A 390 -14.18 -22.29 -33.99
CA ILE A 390 -14.97 -22.07 -35.21
C ILE A 390 -14.15 -22.42 -36.46
N LYS A 391 -12.91 -21.93 -36.54
CA LYS A 391 -12.01 -22.22 -37.67
C LYS A 391 -11.71 -23.71 -37.75
N PHE A 392 -11.45 -24.36 -36.62
CA PHE A 392 -11.20 -25.80 -36.55
C PHE A 392 -12.37 -26.63 -37.09
N VAL A 393 -13.60 -26.34 -36.64
CA VAL A 393 -14.81 -27.03 -37.12
C VAL A 393 -15.03 -26.79 -38.62
N LYS A 394 -14.83 -25.56 -39.11
CA LYS A 394 -14.96 -25.24 -40.54
C LYS A 394 -13.95 -25.99 -41.41
N CYS A 395 -12.67 -26.01 -41.02
CA CYS A 395 -11.63 -26.75 -41.73
C CYS A 395 -11.91 -28.27 -41.72
N ARG A 396 -12.34 -28.83 -40.57
CA ARG A 396 -12.73 -30.24 -40.48
C ARG A 396 -13.91 -30.57 -41.40
N ARG A 397 -14.91 -29.68 -41.51
CA ARG A 397 -16.06 -29.87 -42.42
C ARG A 397 -15.65 -29.79 -43.90
N LEU A 398 -14.75 -28.89 -44.27
CA LEU A 398 -14.24 -28.77 -45.64
C LEU A 398 -13.44 -30.01 -46.07
N ASN A 399 -12.60 -30.55 -45.18
CA ASN A 399 -11.82 -31.77 -45.45
C ASN A 399 -12.65 -33.06 -45.44
N ARG A 400 -13.95 -32.99 -45.11
CA ARG A 400 -14.88 -34.14 -45.10
C ARG A 400 -15.87 -34.12 -46.27
N ARG A 401 -15.88 -33.08 -47.10
CA ARG A 401 -16.66 -33.08 -48.34
C ARG A 401 -15.88 -33.89 -49.38
N PRO A 402 -16.48 -34.94 -49.97
CA PRO A 402 -15.81 -35.83 -50.91
C PRO A 402 -15.33 -35.11 -52.18
#